data_AF-A0A1F8PLH8-F1
#
_entry.id   AF-A0A1F8PLH8-F1
#
_cell.length_a   1.000
_cell.length_b   1.000
_cell.length_c   1.000
_cell.angle_alpha   90.00
_cell.angle_beta   90.00
_cell.angle_gamma   90.00
#
_symmetry.space_group_name_H-M   'P 1'
#
loop_
_entity.id
_entity.type
_entity.pdbx_description
1 polymer ?
#
loop_
_entity_poly.entity_id
_entity_poly.type
_entity_poly.pdbx_seq_one_letter_code
_entity_poly.pdbx_strand_id
1 'polypeptide(L)'
;MRKQFLASIPLSLLALGSIFCSTGNFLPSGISETLESFTEQVPIIQTQVALQLTAASQGTGMPGEDAISTQLSQQLTEISSQFSDQPGGTDNIPTNTPPGGLAGSIEGNLSYLSEGIPPMAVVAYRVGGQPNEYYYVVTNANQSTYQLENLPEGSYTIVAYPMLEGNTLAGGYTQAVPCGLLANCTDHSLIPVPVSAGQDTLGADPTDWYAPQGTFPPNPLP
;
A
#
# COMPACT_ATOMS: atom_id res chain seq x y z
N MET A 1 -47.66 40.13 13.25
CA MET A 1 -47.07 39.44 14.42
C MET A 1 -45.87 38.64 13.95
N ARG A 2 -44.68 38.95 14.48
CA ARG A 2 -43.40 38.29 14.15
C ARG A 2 -43.42 36.83 14.59
N LYS A 3 -42.95 35.91 13.73
CA LYS A 3 -42.40 34.62 14.15
C LYS A 3 -40.96 34.55 13.65
N GLN A 4 -40.03 34.66 14.60
CA GLN A 4 -38.61 34.42 14.40
C GLN A 4 -38.40 32.90 14.33
N PHE A 5 -37.75 32.41 13.28
CA PHE A 5 -37.14 31.09 13.29
C PHE A 5 -35.62 31.27 13.33
N LEU A 6 -35.05 30.96 14.50
CA LEU A 6 -33.63 30.73 14.68
C LEU A 6 -33.35 29.32 14.16
N ALA A 7 -32.64 29.20 13.04
CA ALA A 7 -32.06 27.94 12.61
C ALA A 7 -30.60 27.90 13.08
N SER A 8 -30.32 27.02 14.03
CA SER A 8 -28.97 26.65 14.46
C SER A 8 -28.20 26.04 13.29
N ILE A 9 -27.09 26.67 12.93
CA ILE A 9 -26.08 26.11 12.02
C ILE A 9 -25.20 25.17 12.87
N PRO A 10 -25.06 23.88 12.52
CA PRO A 10 -24.09 23.02 13.20
C PRO A 10 -22.67 23.45 12.82
N LEU A 11 -21.97 23.97 13.84
CA LEU A 11 -20.55 24.25 13.87
C LEU A 11 -19.78 22.92 13.91
N SER A 12 -19.34 22.40 12.76
CA SER A 12 -18.33 21.33 12.69
C SER A 12 -17.71 21.27 11.29
N LEU A 13 -16.90 22.26 10.96
CA LEU A 13 -15.98 22.19 9.83
C LEU A 13 -14.68 22.89 10.21
N LEU A 14 -13.91 22.27 11.11
CA LEU A 14 -12.58 22.74 11.51
C LEU A 14 -11.85 21.57 12.18
N ALA A 15 -11.34 20.61 11.40
CA ALA A 15 -10.23 19.74 11.82
C ALA A 15 -9.77 18.82 10.68
N LEU A 16 -9.14 19.37 9.64
CA LEU A 16 -8.10 18.65 8.89
C LEU A 16 -7.04 19.67 8.48
N GLY A 17 -6.37 20.21 9.50
CA GLY A 17 -5.16 20.99 9.35
C GLY A 17 -4.10 20.47 10.31
N SER A 18 -2.92 20.18 9.76
CA SER A 18 -1.63 20.06 10.46
C SER A 18 -1.21 18.68 10.94
N ILE A 19 -0.68 17.84 10.03
CA ILE A 19 0.55 17.06 10.21
C ILE A 19 1.11 16.95 8.78
N PHE A 20 2.14 17.67 8.35
CA PHE A 20 3.54 17.34 8.62
C PHE A 20 4.40 18.59 8.39
N CYS A 21 5.18 18.96 9.38
CA CYS A 21 6.45 19.61 9.16
C CYS A 21 7.42 19.11 10.23
N SER A 22 8.67 18.89 9.80
CA SER A 22 9.90 18.91 10.58
C SER A 22 10.70 17.61 10.64
N THR A 23 11.84 17.68 9.93
CA THR A 23 13.10 16.92 10.04
C THR A 23 13.09 15.50 9.46
N GLY A 24 13.96 15.09 8.54
CA GLY A 24 15.10 15.74 7.91
C GLY A 24 16.06 14.66 7.39
N ASN A 25 16.30 14.67 6.08
CA ASN A 25 17.44 14.10 5.35
C ASN A 25 17.55 12.57 5.23
N PHE A 26 17.05 12.02 4.11
CA PHE A 26 17.88 11.58 2.97
C PHE A 26 16.93 10.99 1.92
N LEU A 27 16.68 11.71 0.82
CA LEU A 27 15.96 11.16 -0.34
C LEU A 27 16.92 11.06 -1.53
N PRO A 28 16.90 9.95 -2.29
CA PRO A 28 17.68 9.81 -3.51
C PRO A 28 17.17 10.76 -4.60
N SER A 29 18.08 11.14 -5.50
CA SER A 29 18.03 12.31 -6.41
C SER A 29 16.97 12.31 -7.53
N GLY A 30 15.82 11.64 -7.37
CA GLY A 30 14.87 11.41 -8.47
C GLY A 30 13.39 11.67 -8.20
N ILE A 31 12.99 12.10 -6.99
CA ILE A 31 11.57 12.26 -6.62
C ILE A 31 11.16 13.68 -6.19
N SER A 32 12.03 14.68 -6.43
CA SER A 32 11.80 16.04 -5.95
C SER A 32 10.80 16.84 -6.78
N GLU A 33 10.61 16.55 -8.08
CA GLU A 33 9.78 17.40 -8.95
C GLU A 33 8.29 17.02 -8.92
N THR A 34 7.92 15.79 -8.53
CA THR A 34 6.52 15.33 -8.59
C THR A 34 5.72 15.63 -7.31
N LEU A 35 6.39 15.89 -6.18
CA LEU A 35 5.72 16.25 -4.92
C LEU A 35 5.42 17.76 -4.81
N GLU A 36 6.14 18.62 -5.53
CA GLU A 36 5.86 20.07 -5.57
C GLU A 36 4.57 20.40 -6.35
N SER A 37 4.24 19.62 -7.38
CA SER A 37 3.01 19.84 -8.16
C SER A 37 1.72 19.54 -7.37
N PHE A 38 1.75 18.61 -6.42
CA PHE A 38 0.55 18.24 -5.64
C PHE A 38 0.27 19.21 -4.50
N THR A 39 1.31 19.74 -3.84
CA THR A 39 1.14 20.76 -2.79
C THR A 39 0.73 22.13 -3.33
N GLU A 40 1.06 22.44 -4.59
CA GLU A 40 0.69 23.73 -5.21
C GLU A 40 -0.76 23.78 -5.74
N GLN A 41 -1.36 22.63 -6.08
CA GLN A 41 -2.72 22.57 -6.66
C GLN A 41 -3.85 22.55 -5.62
N VAL A 42 -3.60 22.04 -4.42
CA VAL A 42 -4.59 22.00 -3.32
C VAL A 42 -5.13 23.40 -2.94
N PRO A 43 -4.30 24.46 -2.77
CA PRO A 43 -4.82 25.79 -2.44
C PRO A 43 -5.60 26.44 -3.59
N ILE A 44 -5.32 26.08 -4.86
CA ILE A 44 -6.04 26.60 -6.03
C ILE A 44 -7.47 26.05 -6.06
N ILE A 45 -7.65 24.76 -5.82
CA ILE A 45 -8.97 24.11 -5.77
C ILE A 45 -9.78 24.67 -4.59
N GLN A 46 -9.16 24.85 -3.41
CA GLN A 46 -9.87 25.44 -2.25
C GLN A 46 -10.30 26.90 -2.49
N THR A 47 -9.47 27.70 -3.16
CA THR A 47 -9.79 29.11 -3.46
C THR A 47 -10.92 29.24 -4.47
N GLN A 48 -10.97 28.38 -5.50
CA GLN A 48 -12.05 28.40 -6.49
C GLN A 48 -13.40 27.97 -5.91
N VAL A 49 -13.42 26.95 -5.04
CA VAL A 49 -14.65 26.51 -4.36
C VAL A 49 -15.20 27.59 -3.42
N ALA A 50 -14.33 28.28 -2.68
CA ALA A 50 -14.75 29.37 -1.79
C ALA A 50 -15.29 30.60 -2.56
N LEU A 51 -14.75 30.90 -3.74
CA LEU A 51 -15.24 32.00 -4.58
C LEU A 51 -16.64 31.71 -5.15
N GLN A 52 -16.90 30.47 -5.56
CA GLN A 52 -18.22 30.07 -6.08
C GLN A 52 -19.31 30.09 -5.00
N LEU A 53 -18.98 29.68 -3.77
CA LEU A 53 -19.91 29.77 -2.63
C LEU A 53 -20.23 31.24 -2.25
N THR A 54 -19.30 32.16 -2.47
CA THR A 54 -19.51 33.60 -2.21
C THR A 54 -20.34 34.27 -3.31
N ALA A 55 -20.22 33.83 -4.56
CA ALA A 55 -21.05 34.32 -5.66
C ALA A 55 -22.52 33.88 -5.54
N ALA A 56 -22.78 32.70 -4.97
CA ALA A 56 -24.14 32.20 -4.74
C ALA A 56 -24.93 32.99 -3.66
N SER A 57 -24.26 33.77 -2.80
CA SER A 57 -24.93 34.53 -1.72
C SER A 57 -25.37 35.96 -2.10
N GLN A 58 -24.95 36.48 -3.26
CA GLN A 58 -25.26 37.85 -3.69
C GLN A 58 -26.36 37.93 -4.77
N GLY A 59 -26.88 36.79 -5.23
CA GLY A 59 -28.07 36.75 -6.08
C GLY A 59 -29.34 36.97 -5.27
N THR A 60 -29.97 38.14 -5.40
CA THR A 60 -31.33 38.40 -4.91
C THR A 60 -32.33 37.57 -5.72
N GLY A 61 -32.47 36.30 -5.34
CA GLY A 61 -33.42 35.36 -5.92
C GLY A 61 -33.03 33.97 -5.46
N MET A 62 -33.74 33.44 -4.45
CA MET A 62 -33.57 32.07 -3.97
C MET A 62 -33.54 31.11 -5.17
N PRO A 63 -32.40 30.44 -5.46
CA PRO A 63 -32.43 29.25 -6.29
C PRO A 63 -33.20 28.20 -5.50
N GLY A 64 -34.22 27.59 -6.12
CA GLY A 64 -34.86 26.40 -5.54
C GLY A 64 -33.82 25.31 -5.29
N GLU A 65 -34.05 24.47 -4.28
CA GLU A 65 -33.12 23.42 -3.80
C GLU A 65 -32.60 22.50 -4.93
N ASP A 66 -33.30 22.41 -6.07
CA ASP A 66 -32.92 21.66 -7.26
C ASP A 66 -31.68 22.21 -8.00
N ALA A 67 -31.42 23.52 -7.92
CA ALA A 67 -30.32 24.16 -8.68
C ALA A 67 -28.94 23.83 -8.10
N ILE A 68 -28.84 23.68 -6.77
CA ILE A 68 -27.57 23.39 -6.07
C ILE A 68 -27.15 21.94 -6.31
N SER A 69 -28.09 21.00 -6.30
CA SER A 69 -27.82 19.58 -6.56
C SER A 69 -27.34 19.33 -8.00
N THR A 70 -27.90 20.08 -8.95
CA THR A 70 -27.52 20.00 -10.37
C THR A 70 -26.11 20.54 -10.60
N GLN A 71 -25.74 21.67 -9.98
CA GLN A 71 -24.41 22.24 -10.11
C GLN A 71 -23.32 21.33 -9.52
N LEU A 72 -23.57 20.72 -8.36
CA LEU A 72 -22.61 19.82 -7.72
C LEU A 72 -22.37 18.54 -8.57
N SER A 73 -23.44 17.98 -9.14
CA SER A 73 -23.35 16.79 -10.00
C SER A 73 -22.61 17.08 -11.31
N GLN A 74 -22.79 18.28 -11.88
CA GLN A 74 -22.03 18.73 -13.06
C GLN A 74 -20.55 18.90 -12.73
N GLN A 75 -20.21 19.51 -11.59
CA GLN A 75 -18.83 19.67 -11.15
C GLN A 75 -18.10 18.34 -10.93
N LEU A 76 -18.76 17.36 -10.31
CA LEU A 76 -18.22 16.02 -10.13
C LEU A 76 -17.98 15.28 -11.46
N THR A 77 -18.82 15.53 -12.46
CA THR A 77 -18.68 14.93 -13.80
C THR A 77 -17.51 15.55 -14.57
N GLU A 78 -17.32 16.87 -14.49
CA GLU A 78 -16.20 17.56 -15.12
C GLU A 78 -14.85 17.17 -14.50
N ILE A 79 -14.79 17.03 -13.17
CA ILE A 79 -13.58 16.55 -12.48
C ILE A 79 -13.23 15.13 -12.96
N SER A 80 -14.21 14.22 -13.01
CA SER A 80 -13.99 12.85 -13.49
C SER A 80 -13.50 12.81 -14.95
N SER A 81 -14.03 13.70 -15.80
CA SER A 81 -13.61 13.84 -17.20
C SER A 81 -12.16 14.33 -17.34
N GLN A 82 -11.68 15.21 -16.46
CA GLN A 82 -10.31 15.73 -16.53
C GLN A 82 -9.25 14.69 -16.15
N PHE A 83 -9.61 13.66 -15.38
CA PHE A 83 -8.70 12.56 -15.03
C PHE A 83 -8.74 11.38 -16.02
N SER A 84 -9.66 11.38 -17.01
CA SER A 84 -9.80 10.26 -17.96
C SER A 84 -8.85 10.34 -19.17
N ASP A 85 -8.28 11.50 -19.47
CA ASP A 85 -7.51 11.74 -20.69
C ASP A 85 -5.99 11.88 -20.47
N GLN A 86 -5.48 11.57 -19.27
CA GLN A 86 -4.03 11.52 -19.10
C GLN A 86 -3.49 10.26 -19.80
N PRO A 87 -2.71 10.38 -20.88
CA PRO A 87 -2.01 9.22 -21.45
C PRO A 87 -1.10 8.71 -20.35
N GLY A 88 -1.25 7.44 -19.98
CA GLY A 88 -0.54 6.82 -18.86
C GLY A 88 0.94 7.21 -18.87
N GLY A 89 1.30 8.13 -17.97
CA GLY A 89 2.68 8.52 -17.76
C GLY A 89 3.41 7.28 -17.32
N THR A 90 4.38 6.84 -18.13
CA THR A 90 5.35 5.81 -17.75
C THR A 90 6.31 6.40 -16.73
N ASP A 91 5.79 6.73 -15.54
CA ASP A 91 6.65 6.80 -14.37
C ASP A 91 7.05 5.36 -14.08
N ASN A 92 8.32 5.07 -14.34
CA ASN A 92 8.98 3.81 -14.03
C ASN A 92 9.11 3.66 -12.51
N ILE A 93 7.98 3.68 -11.77
CA ILE A 93 7.89 2.87 -10.57
C ILE A 93 8.00 1.43 -11.08
N PRO A 94 8.93 0.61 -10.59
CA PRO A 94 8.96 -0.81 -10.89
C PRO A 94 7.74 -1.48 -10.23
N THR A 95 6.56 -1.19 -10.74
CA THR A 95 5.37 -2.01 -10.56
C THR A 95 5.56 -3.15 -11.55
N ASN A 96 5.94 -4.29 -11.02
CA ASN A 96 6.20 -5.51 -11.77
C ASN A 96 4.88 -6.13 -12.29
N THR A 97 4.03 -5.33 -12.93
CA THR A 97 2.76 -5.75 -13.52
C THR A 97 3.07 -6.70 -14.67
N PRO A 98 2.73 -8.00 -14.57
CA PRO A 98 3.02 -8.95 -15.62
C PRO A 98 2.27 -8.58 -16.91
N PRO A 99 2.89 -8.69 -18.10
CA PRO A 99 2.21 -8.40 -19.36
C PRO A 99 1.07 -9.40 -19.61
N GLY A 100 -0.19 -8.96 -19.54
CA GLY A 100 -1.33 -9.57 -20.24
C GLY A 100 -2.01 -10.79 -19.60
N GLY A 101 -1.70 -11.15 -18.35
CA GLY A 101 -2.42 -12.20 -17.59
C GLY A 101 -2.94 -11.66 -16.25
N LEU A 102 -4.02 -12.24 -15.72
CA LEU A 102 -4.41 -11.99 -14.33
C LEU A 102 -3.26 -12.45 -13.44
N ALA A 103 -2.67 -11.55 -12.66
CA ALA A 103 -1.64 -11.93 -11.71
C ALA A 103 -2.28 -12.62 -10.50
N GLY A 104 -1.55 -13.52 -9.84
CA GLY A 104 -1.97 -14.16 -8.59
C GLY A 104 -1.43 -13.44 -7.36
N SER A 105 -1.77 -13.96 -6.18
CA SER A 105 -1.26 -13.48 -4.91
C SER A 105 -0.83 -14.62 -3.96
N ILE A 106 0.02 -14.28 -2.99
CA ILE A 106 0.37 -15.15 -1.86
C ILE A 106 0.12 -14.39 -0.55
N GLU A 107 -0.55 -15.02 0.40
CA GLU A 107 -0.79 -14.52 1.75
C GLU A 107 -0.33 -15.53 2.81
N GLY A 108 0.13 -15.02 3.94
CA GLY A 108 0.44 -15.82 5.11
C GLY A 108 0.59 -15.01 6.40
N ASN A 109 0.82 -15.74 7.48
CA ASN A 109 1.08 -15.21 8.81
C ASN A 109 2.57 -15.02 9.05
N LEU A 110 2.90 -13.99 9.81
CA LEU A 110 4.24 -13.67 10.27
C LEU A 110 4.36 -13.95 11.76
N SER A 111 5.55 -14.40 12.16
CA SER A 111 5.96 -14.52 13.56
C SER A 111 7.39 -14.04 13.71
N TYR A 112 7.82 -13.81 14.94
CA TYR A 112 9.21 -13.49 15.25
C TYR A 112 9.58 -14.04 16.64
N LEU A 113 10.87 -14.27 16.89
CA LEU A 113 11.37 -14.89 18.13
C LEU A 113 11.30 -13.98 19.38
N SER A 114 10.74 -12.77 19.27
CA SER A 114 10.56 -11.83 20.38
C SER A 114 9.09 -11.42 20.55
N GLU A 115 8.79 -10.63 21.59
CA GLU A 115 7.43 -10.17 21.89
C GLU A 115 6.81 -9.25 20.83
N GLY A 116 7.61 -8.69 19.92
CA GLY A 116 7.15 -7.78 18.87
C GLY A 116 7.68 -8.18 17.50
N ILE A 117 6.82 -8.14 16.47
CA ILE A 117 7.23 -8.38 15.09
C ILE A 117 7.84 -7.07 14.56
N PRO A 118 9.12 -7.02 14.19
CA PRO A 118 9.68 -5.82 13.57
C PRO A 118 9.06 -5.60 12.18
N PRO A 119 9.30 -4.47 11.51
CA PRO A 119 9.05 -4.38 10.07
C PRO A 119 9.77 -5.50 9.34
N MET A 120 9.09 -6.21 8.45
CA MET A 120 9.63 -7.38 7.75
C MET A 120 9.66 -7.14 6.26
N ALA A 121 10.77 -7.51 5.62
CA ALA A 121 10.80 -7.74 4.19
C ALA A 121 10.41 -9.20 3.92
N VAL A 122 9.23 -9.43 3.35
CA VAL A 122 8.77 -10.75 2.93
C VAL A 122 9.05 -10.91 1.45
N VAL A 123 9.88 -11.88 1.09
CA VAL A 123 10.41 -12.06 -0.26
C VAL A 123 9.96 -13.40 -0.83
N ALA A 124 9.35 -13.38 -2.00
CA ALA A 124 9.07 -14.53 -2.84
C ALA A 124 10.13 -14.67 -3.92
N TYR A 125 10.96 -15.71 -3.80
CA TYR A 125 11.96 -16.07 -4.82
C TYR A 125 11.34 -17.01 -5.84
N ARG A 126 11.47 -16.70 -7.13
CA ARG A 126 10.94 -17.58 -8.19
C ARG A 126 11.80 -18.83 -8.35
N VAL A 127 11.16 -20.00 -8.25
CA VAL A 127 11.82 -21.30 -8.40
C VAL A 127 12.18 -21.52 -9.86
N GLY A 128 13.47 -21.75 -10.15
CA GLY A 128 13.97 -21.91 -11.52
C GLY A 128 14.03 -20.62 -12.33
N GLY A 129 13.83 -19.47 -11.69
CA GLY A 129 13.95 -18.14 -12.31
C GLY A 129 15.41 -17.69 -12.49
N GLN A 130 15.58 -16.48 -13.03
CA GLN A 130 16.90 -15.85 -13.12
C GLN A 130 17.43 -15.50 -11.71
N PRO A 131 18.76 -15.40 -11.53
CA PRO A 131 19.32 -14.78 -10.34
C PRO A 131 18.71 -13.39 -10.14
N ASN A 132 18.23 -13.08 -8.94
CA ASN A 132 17.52 -11.85 -8.58
C ASN A 132 16.07 -11.73 -9.12
N GLU A 133 15.46 -12.82 -9.57
CA GLU A 133 14.03 -12.84 -9.87
C GLU A 133 13.22 -13.10 -8.59
N TYR A 134 12.87 -12.00 -7.91
CA TYR A 134 12.07 -12.03 -6.69
C TYR A 134 11.04 -10.90 -6.65
N TYR A 135 10.04 -11.09 -5.80
CA TYR A 135 9.00 -10.14 -5.47
C TYR A 135 9.00 -9.94 -3.96
N TYR A 136 8.64 -8.76 -3.48
CA TYR A 136 8.64 -8.51 -2.04
C TYR A 136 7.59 -7.51 -1.61
N VAL A 137 7.26 -7.57 -0.33
CA VAL A 137 6.49 -6.57 0.40
C VAL A 137 7.22 -6.24 1.69
N VAL A 138 7.11 -4.99 2.13
CA VAL A 138 7.56 -4.57 3.46
C VAL A 138 6.34 -4.40 4.35
N THR A 139 6.35 -5.06 5.51
CA THR A 139 5.29 -4.92 6.50
C THR A 139 5.65 -3.87 7.55
N ASN A 140 4.62 -3.33 8.20
CA ASN A 140 4.80 -2.43 9.33
C ASN A 140 5.20 -3.20 10.60
N ALA A 141 5.74 -2.48 11.57
CA ALA A 141 5.99 -3.04 12.90
C ALA A 141 4.68 -3.60 13.51
N ASN A 142 4.78 -4.77 14.12
CA ASN A 142 3.70 -5.56 14.72
C ASN A 142 2.62 -6.06 13.75
N GLN A 143 2.88 -5.99 12.44
CA GLN A 143 1.98 -6.58 11.45
C GLN A 143 2.20 -8.10 11.41
N SER A 144 1.13 -8.86 11.69
CA SER A 144 1.18 -10.32 11.80
C SER A 144 0.83 -11.07 10.52
N THR A 145 0.51 -10.37 9.43
CA THR A 145 0.16 -10.96 8.13
C THR A 145 0.83 -10.19 7.00
N TYR A 146 0.98 -10.83 5.84
CA TYR A 146 1.50 -10.18 4.63
C TYR A 146 0.69 -10.64 3.43
N GLN A 147 0.70 -9.83 2.38
CA GLN A 147 0.17 -10.21 1.08
C GLN A 147 1.14 -9.74 -0.02
N LEU A 148 1.54 -10.66 -0.88
CA LEU A 148 2.27 -10.39 -2.10
C LEU A 148 1.28 -10.44 -3.26
N GLU A 149 1.01 -9.29 -3.85
CA GLU A 149 0.11 -9.16 -5.00
C GLU A 149 0.89 -9.12 -6.31
N ASN A 150 0.15 -9.23 -7.42
CA ASN A 150 0.68 -9.06 -8.77
C ASN A 150 1.81 -10.05 -9.13
N LEU A 151 1.75 -11.27 -8.59
CA LEU A 151 2.71 -12.33 -8.90
C LEU A 151 2.37 -13.01 -10.23
N PRO A 152 3.31 -13.12 -11.18
CA PRO A 152 3.11 -13.96 -12.35
C PRO A 152 2.96 -15.42 -11.94
N GLU A 153 2.21 -16.18 -12.74
CA GLU A 153 2.07 -17.63 -12.58
C GLU A 153 3.45 -18.30 -12.48
N GLY A 154 3.60 -19.21 -11.53
CA GLY A 154 4.88 -19.86 -11.24
C GLY A 154 4.91 -20.53 -9.88
N SER A 155 6.10 -20.90 -9.45
CA SER A 155 6.33 -21.45 -8.11
C SER A 155 7.37 -20.60 -7.39
N TYR A 156 7.13 -20.33 -6.10
CA TYR A 156 7.94 -19.42 -5.31
C TYR A 156 8.30 -20.01 -3.96
N THR A 157 9.50 -19.70 -3.45
CA THR A 157 9.84 -19.97 -2.04
C THR A 157 9.78 -18.68 -1.25
N ILE A 158 9.21 -18.71 -0.04
CA ILE A 158 8.96 -17.53 0.77
C ILE A 158 9.96 -17.45 1.93
N VAL A 159 10.58 -16.29 2.10
CA VAL A 159 11.48 -15.98 3.22
C VAL A 159 11.19 -14.58 3.74
N ALA A 160 11.19 -14.41 5.06
CA ALA A 160 11.01 -13.13 5.73
C ALA A 160 12.30 -12.70 6.44
N TYR A 161 12.67 -11.43 6.25
CA TYR A 161 13.85 -10.81 6.86
C TYR A 161 13.42 -9.65 7.75
N PRO A 162 13.84 -9.60 9.02
CA PRO A 162 13.67 -8.43 9.86
C PRO A 162 14.43 -7.23 9.30
N MET A 163 13.76 -6.10 9.11
CA MET A 163 14.40 -4.85 8.69
C MET A 163 15.02 -4.14 9.91
N LEU A 164 15.98 -4.81 10.53
CA LEU A 164 16.75 -4.33 11.66
C LEU A 164 18.23 -4.26 11.26
N GLU A 165 18.90 -3.16 11.61
CA GLU A 165 20.30 -2.95 11.28
C GLU A 165 21.19 -4.10 11.81
N GLY A 166 22.03 -4.65 10.95
CA GLY A 166 22.97 -5.72 11.29
C GLY A 166 22.33 -7.10 11.51
N ASN A 167 21.03 -7.27 11.28
CA ASN A 167 20.37 -8.55 11.42
C ASN A 167 20.61 -9.46 10.20
N THR A 168 20.98 -10.71 10.46
CA THR A 168 21.18 -11.76 9.43
C THR A 168 20.19 -12.91 9.60
N LEU A 169 19.27 -12.79 10.56
CA LEU A 169 18.23 -13.77 10.82
C LEU A 169 17.20 -13.75 9.69
N ALA A 170 16.71 -14.92 9.33
CA ALA A 170 15.67 -15.09 8.33
C ALA A 170 14.70 -16.18 8.77
N GLY A 171 13.41 -15.97 8.50
CA GLY A 171 12.35 -16.94 8.71
C GLY A 171 11.90 -17.52 7.37
N GLY A 172 11.80 -18.84 7.25
CA GLY A 172 11.40 -19.50 6.00
C GLY A 172 10.03 -20.17 6.07
N TYR A 173 9.34 -20.28 4.93
CA TYR A 173 8.24 -21.23 4.80
C TYR A 173 8.81 -22.59 4.37
N THR A 174 9.01 -23.48 5.34
CA THR A 174 9.76 -24.73 5.18
C THR A 174 8.92 -25.95 5.56
N GLN A 175 9.43 -27.15 5.29
CA GLN A 175 8.84 -28.42 5.73
C GLN A 175 8.66 -28.52 7.26
N ALA A 176 9.44 -27.75 8.04
CA ALA A 176 9.31 -27.71 9.49
C ALA A 176 8.05 -26.98 9.97
N VAL A 177 7.54 -26.02 9.18
CA VAL A 177 6.33 -25.22 9.52
C VAL A 177 5.08 -26.10 9.62
N PRO A 178 4.65 -26.86 8.58
CA PRO A 178 3.49 -27.74 8.71
C PRO A 178 3.71 -28.91 9.68
N CYS A 179 4.98 -29.23 10.00
CA CYS A 179 5.34 -30.19 11.04
C CYS A 179 5.17 -29.62 12.47
N GLY A 180 4.92 -28.31 12.60
CA GLY A 180 4.66 -27.63 13.87
C GLY A 180 5.91 -27.13 14.59
N LEU A 181 7.05 -27.02 13.89
CA LEU A 181 8.33 -26.52 14.43
C LEU A 181 8.78 -27.24 15.72
N LEU A 182 8.39 -28.51 15.87
CA LEU A 182 8.79 -29.35 16.98
C LEU A 182 10.26 -29.77 16.84
N ALA A 183 10.90 -30.20 17.93
CA ALA A 183 12.31 -30.59 17.93
C ALA A 183 12.65 -31.76 16.96
N ASN A 184 11.66 -32.55 16.56
CA ASN A 184 11.82 -33.64 15.58
C ASN A 184 11.59 -33.18 14.12
N CYS A 185 11.14 -31.95 13.89
CA CYS A 185 11.00 -31.34 12.56
C CYS A 185 12.37 -30.83 12.10
N THR A 186 13.16 -31.73 11.51
CA THR A 186 14.56 -31.45 11.12
C THR A 186 14.72 -31.02 9.67
N ASP A 187 13.65 -31.09 8.87
CA ASP A 187 13.67 -30.66 7.48
C ASP A 187 13.30 -29.17 7.38
N HIS A 188 14.32 -28.35 7.19
CA HIS A 188 14.19 -26.90 7.00
C HIS A 188 14.22 -26.50 5.52
N SER A 189 13.96 -27.44 4.60
CA SER A 189 13.91 -27.15 3.16
C SER A 189 12.71 -26.27 2.84
N LEU A 190 12.91 -25.24 2.01
CA LEU A 190 11.86 -24.33 1.56
C LEU A 190 10.79 -25.09 0.76
N ILE A 191 9.52 -24.78 1.02
CA ILE A 191 8.38 -25.34 0.29
C ILE A 191 8.08 -24.44 -0.91
N PRO A 192 8.05 -24.98 -2.15
CA PRO A 192 7.58 -24.24 -3.31
C PRO A 192 6.07 -23.99 -3.22
N VAL A 193 5.68 -22.73 -3.28
CA VAL A 193 4.29 -22.24 -3.26
C VAL A 193 3.85 -21.98 -4.71
N PRO A 194 2.88 -22.72 -5.23
CA PRO A 194 2.36 -22.48 -6.58
C PRO A 194 1.47 -21.24 -6.59
N VAL A 195 1.64 -20.38 -7.59
CA VAL A 195 0.79 -19.21 -7.86
C VAL A 195 0.12 -19.44 -9.20
N SER A 196 -1.20 -19.35 -9.21
CA SER A 196 -2.02 -19.38 -10.43
C SER A 196 -2.58 -18.00 -10.75
N ALA A 197 -2.77 -17.72 -12.03
CA ALA A 197 -3.32 -16.45 -12.50
C ALA A 197 -4.68 -16.12 -11.86
N GLY A 198 -4.81 -14.95 -11.24
CA GLY A 198 -6.05 -14.47 -10.62
C GLY A 198 -6.53 -15.29 -9.41
N GLN A 199 -5.63 -16.01 -8.73
CA GLN A 199 -5.94 -16.78 -7.52
C GLN A 199 -5.10 -16.29 -6.33
N ASP A 200 -5.69 -16.38 -5.14
CA ASP A 200 -5.01 -16.14 -3.88
C ASP A 200 -4.51 -17.45 -3.29
N THR A 201 -3.21 -17.53 -3.01
CA THR A 201 -2.58 -18.69 -2.39
C THR A 201 -2.32 -18.38 -0.92
N LEU A 202 -2.93 -19.16 -0.03
CA LEU A 202 -2.91 -18.89 1.41
C LEU A 202 -1.96 -19.84 2.16
N GLY A 203 -1.54 -19.43 3.36
CA GLY A 203 -0.87 -20.30 4.34
C GLY A 203 0.61 -20.52 4.10
N ALA A 204 1.25 -19.65 3.31
CA ALA A 204 2.69 -19.62 3.17
C ALA A 204 3.29 -18.82 4.34
N ASP A 205 3.42 -19.46 5.50
CA ASP A 205 3.79 -18.80 6.75
C ASP A 205 5.31 -18.89 7.01
N PRO A 206 6.13 -17.85 6.75
CA PRO A 206 7.59 -17.89 6.89
C PRO A 206 8.04 -17.78 8.36
N THR A 207 7.67 -18.79 9.16
CA THR A 207 7.80 -18.81 10.62
C THR A 207 8.90 -19.73 11.13
N ASP A 208 9.63 -20.40 10.23
CA ASP A 208 10.79 -21.22 10.59
C ASP A 208 12.03 -20.34 10.80
N TRP A 209 12.25 -19.95 12.05
CA TRP A 209 13.39 -19.17 12.52
C TRP A 209 14.55 -20.04 13.02
N TYR A 210 14.42 -21.36 12.97
CA TYR A 210 15.35 -22.31 13.60
C TYR A 210 16.24 -23.03 12.59
N ALA A 211 16.05 -22.77 11.29
CA ALA A 211 16.92 -23.29 10.25
C ALA A 211 18.39 -22.88 10.48
N PRO A 212 19.36 -23.77 10.22
CA PRO A 212 20.77 -23.43 10.31
C PRO A 212 21.14 -22.20 9.49
N GLN A 213 22.11 -21.41 9.96
CA GLN A 213 22.58 -20.23 9.22
C GLN A 213 23.04 -20.60 7.81
N GLY A 214 22.62 -19.81 6.82
CA GLY A 214 22.92 -20.06 5.41
C GLY A 214 21.98 -21.07 4.73
N THR A 215 20.98 -21.61 5.43
CA THR A 215 19.93 -22.44 4.81
C THR A 215 19.09 -21.63 3.81
N PHE A 216 18.76 -20.39 4.17
CA PHE A 216 17.96 -19.49 3.33
C PHE A 216 18.86 -18.56 2.52
N PRO A 217 18.39 -18.09 1.34
CA PRO A 217 19.06 -17.04 0.59
C PRO A 217 19.33 -15.79 1.45
N PRO A 218 20.39 -15.03 1.18
CA PRO A 218 20.59 -13.74 1.84
C PRO A 218 19.47 -12.76 1.44
N ASN A 219 19.17 -11.79 2.31
CA ASN A 219 18.24 -10.70 2.01
C ASN A 219 18.70 -9.97 0.71
N PRO A 220 17.86 -9.87 -0.33
CA PRO A 220 18.26 -9.27 -1.60
C PRO A 220 18.00 -7.76 -1.62
N LEU A 221 17.37 -7.21 -0.58
CA LEU A 221 17.10 -5.78 -0.45
C LEU A 221 18.34 -5.04 0.11
N PRO A 222 18.58 -3.80 -0.35
CA PRO A 222 19.71 -2.97 0.10
C PRO A 222 19.56 -2.47 1.54
#